data_AF-A0A9Q8WN61-F1
#
_entry.id   AF-A0A9Q8WN61-F1
#
_cell.length_a   1.000
_cell.length_b   1.000
_cell.length_c   1.000
_cell.angle_alpha   90.00
_cell.angle_beta   90.00
_cell.angle_gamma   90.00
#
_symmetry.space_group_name_H-M   'P 1'
#
loop_
_entity.id
_entity.type
_entity.pdbx_description
1 polymer ?
#
loop_
_entity_poly.entity_id
_entity_poly.type
_entity_poly.pdbx_seq_one_letter_code
_entity_poly.pdbx_strand_id
1 'polypeptide(L)' 'FGNNKPIRLLRSIVINTLFSNITFYVSLTNTPFLYYLKDINKLRVYFNNINNLLIKGDIIILIIRK' A
#
# COMPACT_ATOMS: atom_id res chain seq x y z
N PHE A 1 -8.08 -0.44 7.04
CA PHE A 1 -8.40 0.01 5.67
C PHE A 1 -9.40 -0.94 5.04
N GLY A 2 -10.41 -0.41 4.33
CA GLY A 2 -11.45 -1.18 3.62
C GLY A 2 -12.83 -1.24 4.30
N ASN A 3 -12.90 -1.51 5.61
CA ASN A 3 -14.19 -1.84 6.27
C ASN A 3 -14.51 -1.01 7.53
N ASN A 4 -13.95 0.19 7.70
CA ASN A 4 -14.06 0.99 8.96
C ASN A 4 -13.64 0.24 10.24
N LYS A 5 -12.95 -0.90 10.11
CA LYS A 5 -12.43 -1.65 11.24
C LYS A 5 -11.24 -0.90 11.84
N PRO A 6 -11.15 -0.82 13.18
CA PRO A 6 -10.02 -0.19 13.85
C PRO A 6 -8.73 -0.88 13.40
N ILE A 7 -7.80 -0.06 12.92
CA ILE A 7 -6.50 -0.50 12.41
C ILE A 7 -5.62 -0.73 13.63
N ARG A 8 -5.18 -1.97 13.86
CA ARG A 8 -4.24 -2.27 14.93
C ARG A 8 -2.85 -1.77 14.51
N LEU A 9 -2.43 -0.65 15.10
CA LEU A 9 -1.06 -0.17 15.01
C LEU A 9 -0.17 -1.04 15.89
N LEU A 10 0.89 -1.59 15.30
CA LEU A 10 1.88 -2.36 16.02
C LEU A 10 2.96 -1.45 16.61
N ARG A 11 3.44 -0.51 15.79
CA ARG A 11 4.57 0.34 16.13
C ARG A 11 4.59 1.55 15.21
N SER A 12 5.09 2.67 15.72
CA SER A 12 5.54 3.80 14.91
C SER A 12 7.06 3.87 14.88
N ILE A 13 7.61 4.31 13.76
CA ILE A 13 9.04 4.56 13.55
C ILE A 13 9.15 6.01 13.10
N VAL A 14 9.93 6.81 13.83
CA VAL A 14 10.19 8.20 13.45
C VAL A 14 11.57 8.27 12.83
N ILE A 15 11.66 8.84 11.63
CA ILE A 15 12.91 9.11 10.93
C ILE A 15 13.07 10.62 10.87
N ASN A 16 14.10 11.13 11.54
CA ASN A 16 14.46 12.53 11.46
C ASN A 16 15.19 12.76 10.14
N THR A 17 14.67 13.64 9.29
CA THR A 17 15.36 14.09 8.08
C THR A 17 15.83 15.53 8.26
N LEU A 18 16.69 16.01 7.36
CA LEU A 18 17.17 17.39 7.36
C LEU A 18 16.02 18.41 7.18
N PHE A 19 14.89 17.99 6.62
CA PHE A 19 13.75 18.87 6.35
C PHE A 19 12.66 18.76 7.42
N SER A 20 12.37 17.54 7.89
CA SER A 20 11.36 17.27 8.92
C SER A 20 11.38 15.83 9.41
N ASN A 21 10.63 15.55 10.47
CA ASN A 21 10.44 14.19 10.96
C ASN A 21 9.36 13.48 10.15
N ILE A 22 9.70 12.32 9.60
CA ILE A 22 8.76 11.44 8.91
C ILE A 22 8.37 10.33 9.88
N THR A 23 7.08 10.18 10.15
CA THR A 23 6.55 9.12 11.02
C THR A 23 5.93 8.01 10.18
N PHE A 24 6.51 6.82 10.25
CA PHE A 24 5.98 5.60 9.65
C PHE A 24 5.16 4.83 10.67
N TYR A 25 3.96 4.42 10.29
CA TYR A 25 3.08 3.60 11.11
C TYR A 25 3.04 2.18 10.57
N VAL A 26 3.55 1.23 11.36
CA VAL A 26 3.46 -0.20 11.07
C VAL A 26 2.14 -0.71 11.61
N SER A 27 1.31 -1.29 10.75
CA SER A 27 0.03 -1.87 11.14
C SER A 27 -0.07 -3.34 10.74
N LEU A 28 -0.67 -4.13 11.63
CA LEU A 28 -1.17 -5.46 11.33
C LEU A 28 -2.51 -5.32 10.59
N THR A 29 -2.45 -5.06 9.30
CA THR A 29 -3.61 -5.25 8.43
C THR A 29 -3.27 -6.28 7.37
N ASN A 30 -4.15 -7.26 7.16
CA ASN A 30 -4.19 -7.96 5.89
C ASN A 30 -4.48 -6.91 4.84
N THR A 31 -3.47 -6.52 4.07
CA THR A 31 -3.61 -5.57 2.96
C THR A 31 -4.00 -6.40 1.73
N PRO A 32 -5.29 -6.48 1.36
CA PRO A 32 -5.73 -7.42 0.34
C PRO A 32 -5.25 -7.05 -1.08
N PHE A 33 -4.56 -5.92 -1.23
CA PHE A 33 -4.10 -5.37 -2.51
C PHE A 33 -2.60 -5.14 -2.59
N LEU A 34 -1.84 -5.39 -1.52
CA LEU A 34 -0.37 -5.38 -1.62
C LEU A 34 0.05 -6.77 -2.07
N TYR A 35 0.20 -6.92 -3.38
CA TYR A 35 1.02 -7.98 -3.94
C TYR A 35 2.35 -7.99 -3.19
N TYR A 36 2.84 -9.19 -2.87
CA TYR A 36 4.18 -9.32 -2.32
C TYR A 36 5.16 -8.62 -3.28
N LEU A 37 6.14 -7.87 -2.77
CA LEU A 37 7.10 -7.14 -3.62
C LEU A 37 7.77 -8.06 -4.67
N LYS A 38 7.96 -9.34 -4.30
CA LYS A 38 8.42 -10.39 -5.20
C LYS A 38 7.47 -10.65 -6.37
N ASP A 39 6.16 -10.70 -6.12
CA ASP A 39 5.14 -10.94 -7.13
C ASP A 39 4.90 -9.72 -8.00
N ILE A 40 5.01 -8.50 -7.45
CA ILE A 40 5.03 -7.23 -8.19
C ILE A 40 6.11 -7.26 -9.26
N ASN A 41 7.35 -7.58 -8.86
CA ASN A 41 8.48 -7.67 -9.79
C ASN A 41 8.32 -8.81 -10.79
N LYS A 42 7.88 -9.99 -10.34
CA LYS A 42 7.69 -11.17 -11.21
C LYS A 42 6.61 -10.93 -12.27
N LEU A 43 5.48 -10.34 -11.87
CA LEU A 43 4.33 -10.11 -12.76
C LEU A 43 4.44 -8.78 -13.51
N ARG A 44 5.43 -7.94 -13.19
CA ARG A 44 5.60 -6.56 -13.68
C ARG A 44 4.30 -5.76 -13.53
N VAL A 45 3.67 -5.90 -12.37
CA VAL A 45 2.44 -5.20 -12.01
C VAL A 45 2.72 -4.21 -10.91
N TYR A 46 2.04 -3.07 -10.91
CA TYR A 46 2.05 -2.15 -9.76
C TYR A 46 0.66 -1.57 -9.54
N PHE A 47 0.39 -1.19 -8.30
CA PHE A 47 -0.89 -0.59 -7.92
C PHE A 47 -0.71 0.92 -7.69
N ASN A 48 -1.35 1.72 -8.54
CA ASN A 48 -1.47 3.16 -8.35
C ASN A 48 -2.58 3.43 -7.33
N ASN A 49 -2.17 3.65 -6.08
CA ASN A 49 -3.06 3.94 -4.96
C ASN A 49 -3.81 5.28 -5.07
N ILE A 50 -3.32 6.24 -5.87
CA ILE A 50 -3.96 7.56 -6.03
C ILE A 50 -5.22 7.41 -6.86
N ASN A 51 -5.14 6.65 -7.95
CA ASN A 51 -6.24 6.46 -8.89
C ASN A 51 -6.98 5.12 -8.71
N ASN A 52 -6.58 4.32 -7.71
CA ASN A 52 -7.02 2.93 -7.52
C ASN A 52 -6.89 2.05 -8.78
N LEU A 53 -5.77 2.14 -9.50
CA LEU A 53 -5.51 1.37 -10.73
C LEU A 53 -4.47 0.28 -10.51
N LEU A 54 -4.76 -0.96 -10.93
CA LEU A 54 -3.76 -2.01 -11.09
C LEU A 54 -3.26 -2.00 -12.54
N ILE A 55 -1.96 -1.81 -12.73
CA ILE A 55 -1.35 -1.62 -14.04
C ILE A 55 -0.39 -2.77 -14.33
N LYS A 56 -0.50 -3.36 -15.53
CA LYS A 56 0.38 -4.42 -16.06
C LYS A 56 0.71 -4.14 -17.53
N GLY A 57 1.82 -3.46 -17.79
CA GLY A 57 2.10 -2.95 -19.14
C GLY A 57 0.96 -2.04 -19.60
N ASP A 58 0.37 -2.36 -20.76
CA ASP A 58 -0.75 -1.60 -21.33
C ASP A 58 -2.13 -1.97 -20.73
N ILE A 59 -2.18 -2.99 -19.86
CA ILE A 59 -3.42 -3.40 -19.20
C ILE A 59 -3.62 -2.55 -17.95
N ILE A 60 -4.74 -1.84 -17.91
CA ILE A 60 -5.16 -0.99 -16.78
C ILE A 60 -6.48 -1.52 -16.23
N ILE A 61 -6.49 -1.89 -14.95
CA ILE A 61 -7.68 -2.41 -14.25
C ILE A 61 -8.05 -1.46 -13.13
N LEU A 62 -9.27 -0.92 -13.16
CA LEU A 62 -9.84 -0.15 -12.06
C LEU A 62 -10.20 -1.08 -10.90
N ILE A 63 -9.66 -0.82 -9.72
CA ILE A 63 -9.97 -1.56 -8.50
C ILE A 63 -11.07 -0.81 -7.76
N ILE A 64 -12.28 -1.38 -7.77
CA ILE A 64 -13.40 -0.89 -6.95
C ILE A 64 -13.33 -1.58 -5.58
N ARG A 65 -13.28 -0.79 -4.51
CA ARG A 65 -13.30 -1.29 -3.12
C ARG A 65 -14.71 -1.10 -2.56
N LYS A 66 -15.32 -2.18 -2.04
CA LYS A 66 -16.58 -2.16 -1.28
C LYS A 66 -16.32 -1.96 0.20
#